data_AF-A0A929VPH9-F1
#
_entry.id   AF-A0A929VPH9-F1
#
_cell.length_a   1.000
_cell.length_b   1.000
_cell.length_c   1.000
_cell.angle_alpha   90.00
_cell.angle_beta   90.00
_cell.angle_gamma   90.00
#
_symmetry.space_group_name_H-M   'P 1'
#
loop_
_entity.id
_entity.type
_entity.pdbx_description
1 polymer ?
#
loop_
_entity_poly.entity_id
_entity_poly.type
_entity_poly.pdbx_seq_one_letter_code
_entity_poly.pdbx_strand_id
1 'polypeptide(L)'
;VRLKEYLKKDFNMSPILTEKSKVFGIKVFDLMIFEDKSEAYFIGIAFLIILIGAIFFAYNNLKVKGNFENSASLRKEKWRLIVNRRWAYFSIFLSFIMIFSATYLNYLITKPVELTAAQPYQEEGNNIVIPLSEVDDGHLHRFSYKVDGHDIRFIIVKKPNSTSYGIGLDACQICGIAGYYERKNDIVCKRCDVVMNKATIGFKGGCNPIPFEYKIENSKIIIDKKVLEKEKERFPIGE
;
A
#
# COMPACT_ATOMS: atom_id res chain seq x y z
N VAL A 1 -14.93 -19.20 6.77
CA VAL A 1 -16.31 -19.11 7.32
C VAL A 1 -16.63 -17.69 7.79
N ARG A 2 -15.80 -17.03 8.62
CA ARG A 2 -16.01 -15.66 9.12
C ARG A 2 -16.07 -14.53 8.08
N LEU A 3 -15.32 -14.62 6.96
CA LEU A 3 -15.38 -13.60 5.89
C LEU A 3 -16.76 -13.53 5.22
N LYS A 4 -17.47 -14.67 5.15
CA LYS A 4 -18.83 -14.74 4.57
C LYS A 4 -19.89 -14.08 5.46
N GLU A 5 -19.70 -14.09 6.78
CA GLU A 5 -20.61 -13.42 7.72
C GLU A 5 -20.42 -11.90 7.70
N TYR A 6 -19.18 -11.42 7.62
CA TYR A 6 -18.86 -10.00 7.50
C TYR A 6 -19.41 -9.39 6.20
N LEU A 7 -19.20 -10.07 5.06
CA LEU A 7 -19.69 -9.58 3.76
C LEU A 7 -21.23 -9.53 3.66
N LYS A 8 -21.95 -10.34 4.44
CA LYS A 8 -23.41 -10.44 4.40
C LYS A 8 -24.11 -9.35 5.24
N LYS A 9 -23.43 -8.82 6.26
CA LYS A 9 -24.02 -7.85 7.21
C LYS A 9 -23.99 -6.42 6.68
N ASP A 10 -22.91 -6.04 5.99
CA ASP A 10 -22.67 -4.63 5.62
C ASP A 10 -22.95 -4.33 4.14
N PHE A 11 -22.90 -5.34 3.27
CA PHE A 11 -23.25 -5.21 1.84
C PHE A 11 -24.53 -6.01 1.57
N ASN A 12 -25.70 -5.40 1.79
CA ASN A 12 -26.99 -5.98 1.39
C ASN A 12 -27.17 -5.91 -0.15
N MET A 13 -26.29 -6.61 -0.89
CA MET A 13 -26.32 -6.78 -2.35
C MET A 13 -27.39 -7.79 -2.80
N SER A 14 -28.31 -8.17 -1.89
CA SER A 14 -29.33 -9.18 -2.12
C SER A 14 -30.31 -8.91 -3.28
N PRO A 15 -30.64 -7.67 -3.72
CA PRO A 15 -31.62 -7.50 -4.78
C PRO A 15 -31.05 -7.63 -6.21
N ILE A 16 -29.72 -7.66 -6.39
CA ILE A 16 -29.09 -7.57 -7.73
C ILE A 16 -28.37 -8.87 -8.13
N LEU A 17 -28.13 -9.80 -7.21
CA LEU A 17 -27.30 -10.97 -7.48
C LEU A 17 -28.08 -12.29 -7.50
N THR A 18 -28.45 -12.74 -8.70
CA THR A 18 -28.91 -14.12 -8.97
C THR A 18 -27.84 -15.15 -8.54
N GLU A 19 -28.23 -16.39 -8.30
CA GLU A 19 -27.28 -17.47 -7.93
C GLU A 19 -26.17 -17.65 -8.97
N LYS A 20 -26.48 -17.43 -10.25
CA LYS A 20 -25.50 -17.40 -11.36
C LYS A 20 -24.52 -16.23 -11.27
N SER A 21 -24.93 -15.04 -10.85
CA SER A 21 -24.01 -13.90 -10.70
C SER A 21 -23.11 -14.04 -9.47
N LYS A 22 -23.55 -14.77 -8.42
CA LYS A 22 -22.67 -15.14 -7.30
C LYS A 22 -21.58 -16.11 -7.73
N VAL A 23 -21.92 -17.15 -8.51
CA VAL A 23 -20.93 -18.12 -9.02
C VAL A 23 -19.97 -17.45 -10.02
N PHE A 24 -20.49 -16.62 -10.92
CA PHE A 24 -19.66 -15.87 -11.86
C PHE A 24 -18.76 -14.86 -11.15
N GLY A 25 -19.29 -14.08 -10.20
CA GLY A 25 -18.52 -13.13 -9.40
C GLY A 25 -17.39 -13.79 -8.61
N ILE A 26 -17.66 -14.91 -7.92
CA ILE A 26 -16.62 -15.66 -7.19
C ILE A 26 -15.51 -16.13 -8.13
N LYS A 27 -15.85 -16.66 -9.31
CA LYS A 27 -14.85 -17.08 -10.30
C LYS A 27 -14.02 -15.92 -10.86
N VAL A 28 -14.63 -14.74 -11.03
CA VAL A 28 -13.90 -13.53 -11.46
C VAL A 28 -12.93 -13.08 -10.36
N PHE A 29 -13.37 -13.05 -9.09
CA PHE A 29 -12.48 -12.72 -7.97
C PHE A 29 -11.32 -13.72 -7.82
N ASP A 30 -11.60 -15.03 -7.96
CA ASP A 30 -10.56 -16.06 -7.91
C ASP A 30 -9.56 -15.89 -9.07
N LEU A 31 -10.04 -15.53 -10.27
CA LEU A 31 -9.19 -15.23 -11.42
C LEU A 31 -8.33 -13.98 -11.20
N MET A 32 -8.90 -12.91 -10.64
CA MET A 32 -8.15 -11.69 -10.30
C MET A 32 -7.07 -11.96 -9.24
N ILE A 33 -7.38 -12.76 -8.21
CA ILE A 33 -6.40 -13.15 -7.20
C ILE A 33 -5.30 -14.02 -7.82
N PHE A 34 -5.65 -14.92 -8.74
CA PHE A 34 -4.69 -15.72 -9.47
C PHE A 34 -3.78 -14.87 -10.36
N GLU A 35 -4.35 -13.88 -11.06
CA GLU A 35 -3.61 -12.91 -11.88
C GLU A 35 -2.60 -12.13 -11.04
N ASP A 36 -3.06 -11.53 -9.94
CA ASP A 36 -2.23 -10.74 -9.02
C ASP A 36 -1.07 -11.57 -8.43
N LYS A 37 -1.34 -12.83 -8.06
CA LYS A 37 -0.30 -13.74 -7.56
C LYS A 37 0.65 -14.25 -8.64
N SER A 38 0.23 -14.24 -9.91
CA SER A 38 0.97 -14.85 -11.01
C SER A 38 1.68 -13.83 -11.91
N GLU A 39 1.56 -12.53 -11.62
CA GLU A 39 2.08 -11.43 -12.44
C GLU A 39 3.58 -11.62 -12.79
N ALA A 40 4.41 -11.96 -11.80
CA ALA A 40 5.83 -12.19 -11.99
C ALA A 40 6.12 -13.35 -12.98
N TYR A 41 5.31 -14.41 -12.95
CA TYR A 41 5.45 -15.53 -13.88
C TYR A 41 5.05 -15.13 -15.30
N PHE A 42 3.99 -14.33 -15.47
CA PHE A 42 3.58 -13.83 -16.79
C PHE A 42 4.65 -12.93 -17.41
N ILE A 43 5.22 -12.01 -16.63
CA ILE A 43 6.32 -11.13 -17.08
C ILE A 43 7.55 -11.97 -17.47
N GLY A 44 7.92 -12.95 -16.64
CA GLY A 44 9.04 -13.84 -16.90
C GLY A 44 8.86 -14.68 -18.18
N ILE A 45 7.67 -15.26 -18.39
CA ILE A 45 7.36 -16.04 -19.59
C ILE A 45 7.38 -15.15 -20.84
N ALA A 46 6.76 -13.97 -20.79
CA ALA A 46 6.76 -13.03 -21.91
C ALA A 46 8.18 -12.62 -22.31
N PHE A 47 9.06 -12.38 -21.33
CA PHE A 47 10.47 -12.10 -21.58
C PHE A 47 11.20 -13.27 -22.22
N LEU A 48 10.99 -14.51 -21.76
CA LEU A 48 11.61 -15.69 -22.37
C LEU A 48 11.17 -15.86 -23.83
N ILE A 49 9.90 -15.62 -24.14
CA ILE A 49 9.39 -15.67 -25.52
C ILE A 49 10.10 -14.62 -26.39
N ILE A 50 10.22 -13.38 -25.91
CA ILE A 50 10.92 -12.29 -26.62
C ILE A 50 12.40 -12.65 -26.81
N LEU A 51 13.05 -13.19 -25.77
CA LEU A 51 14.46 -13.58 -25.80
C LEU A 51 14.71 -14.68 -26.84
N ILE A 52 13.92 -15.75 -26.81
CA ILE A 52 14.01 -16.87 -27.76
C ILE A 52 13.73 -16.38 -29.18
N GLY A 53 12.67 -15.59 -29.37
CA GLY A 53 12.31 -15.01 -30.66
C GLY A 53 13.41 -14.10 -31.23
N ALA A 54 14.01 -13.25 -30.40
CA ALA A 54 15.10 -12.37 -30.81
C ALA A 54 16.39 -13.14 -31.12
N ILE A 55 16.73 -14.19 -30.36
CA ILE A 55 17.87 -15.07 -30.65
C ILE A 55 17.66 -15.79 -31.99
N PHE A 56 16.48 -16.40 -32.19
CA PHE A 56 16.13 -17.07 -33.44
C PHE A 56 16.17 -16.11 -34.64
N PHE A 57 15.60 -14.91 -34.48
CA PHE A 57 15.62 -13.89 -35.52
C PHE A 57 17.05 -13.42 -35.82
N ALA A 58 17.87 -13.17 -34.81
CA ALA A 58 19.27 -12.80 -35.00
C ALA A 58 20.06 -13.90 -35.71
N TYR A 59 19.87 -15.16 -35.32
CA TYR A 59 20.50 -16.34 -35.93
C TYR A 59 20.18 -16.45 -37.43
N ASN A 60 18.91 -16.29 -37.80
CA ASN A 60 18.47 -16.33 -39.20
C ASN A 60 19.05 -15.18 -40.04
N ASN A 61 19.49 -14.09 -39.41
CA ASN A 61 20.07 -12.92 -40.05
C ASN A 61 21.60 -12.85 -39.92
N LEU A 62 22.31 -13.93 -39.57
CA LEU A 62 23.78 -13.94 -39.47
C LEU A 62 24.48 -14.05 -40.83
N LYS A 63 23.96 -14.89 -41.72
CA LYS A 63 24.59 -15.22 -43.00
C LYS A 63 23.80 -14.63 -44.17
N VAL A 64 24.52 -14.03 -45.11
CA VAL A 64 23.98 -13.64 -46.41
C VAL A 64 23.71 -14.92 -47.20
N LYS A 65 22.47 -15.12 -47.66
CA LYS A 65 22.08 -16.24 -48.52
C LYS A 65 21.64 -15.69 -49.89
N GLY A 66 22.06 -16.34 -50.97
CA GLY A 66 21.67 -16.01 -52.34
C GLY A 66 22.85 -15.62 -53.25
N ASN A 67 22.58 -15.61 -54.55
CA ASN A 67 23.49 -15.10 -55.57
C ASN A 67 23.18 -13.62 -55.84
N PHE A 68 24.22 -12.80 -55.99
CA PHE A 68 24.08 -11.36 -56.18
C PHE A 68 24.68 -10.97 -57.54
N GLU A 69 23.89 -10.27 -58.35
CA GLU A 69 24.31 -9.79 -59.67
C GLU A 69 25.47 -8.79 -59.58
N ASN A 70 25.43 -7.88 -58.59
CA ASN A 70 26.34 -6.75 -58.47
C ASN A 70 26.87 -6.57 -57.04
N SER A 71 28.05 -5.94 -56.90
CA SER A 71 28.63 -5.63 -55.57
C SER A 71 27.75 -4.69 -54.73
N ALA A 72 26.94 -3.85 -55.38
CA ALA A 72 25.99 -2.95 -54.72
C ALA A 72 24.83 -3.70 -54.06
N SER A 73 24.26 -4.73 -54.71
CA SER A 73 23.16 -5.51 -54.13
C SER A 73 23.63 -6.35 -52.95
N LEU A 74 24.86 -6.89 -53.00
CA LEU A 74 25.49 -7.55 -51.86
C LEU A 74 25.65 -6.60 -50.65
N ARG A 75 26.10 -5.36 -50.86
CA ARG A 75 26.21 -4.36 -49.79
C ARG A 75 24.84 -4.05 -49.18
N LYS A 76 23.82 -3.83 -50.00
CA LYS A 76 22.44 -3.56 -49.54
C LYS A 76 21.92 -4.71 -48.65
N GLU A 77 22.14 -5.96 -49.05
CA GLU A 77 21.71 -7.12 -48.29
C GLU A 77 22.46 -7.26 -46.96
N LYS A 78 23.78 -7.07 -46.96
CA LYS A 78 24.59 -7.04 -45.72
C LYS A 78 24.06 -5.98 -44.75
N TRP A 79 23.75 -4.78 -45.23
CA TRP A 79 23.17 -3.72 -44.42
C TRP A 79 21.80 -4.10 -43.85
N ARG A 80 20.92 -4.70 -44.66
CA ARG A 80 19.61 -5.21 -44.19
C ARG A 80 19.77 -6.17 -43.01
N LEU A 81 20.67 -7.15 -43.15
CA LEU A 81 20.92 -8.13 -42.08
C LEU A 81 21.50 -7.49 -40.82
N ILE A 82 22.40 -6.51 -40.94
CA ILE A 82 22.92 -5.74 -39.79
C ILE A 82 21.80 -5.00 -39.07
N VAL A 83 20.94 -4.31 -39.82
CA VAL A 83 19.79 -3.57 -39.26
C VAL A 83 18.83 -4.53 -38.56
N ASN A 84 18.50 -5.67 -39.17
CA ASN A 84 17.66 -6.70 -38.55
C ASN A 84 18.23 -7.20 -37.22
N ARG A 85 19.54 -7.49 -37.15
CA ARG A 85 20.18 -7.89 -35.89
C ARG A 85 20.15 -6.78 -34.85
N ARG A 86 20.35 -5.52 -35.25
CA ARG A 86 20.25 -4.35 -34.36
C ARG A 86 18.84 -4.21 -33.79
N TRP A 87 17.79 -4.44 -34.59
CA TRP A 87 16.41 -4.46 -34.10
C TRP A 87 16.16 -5.57 -33.07
N ALA A 88 16.72 -6.77 -33.27
CA ALA A 88 16.64 -7.85 -32.27
C ALA A 88 17.40 -7.53 -30.98
N TYR A 89 18.58 -6.91 -31.06
CA TYR A 89 19.31 -6.46 -29.86
C TYR A 89 18.55 -5.36 -29.13
N PHE A 90 17.94 -4.44 -29.87
CA PHE A 90 17.14 -3.36 -29.31
C PHE A 90 15.88 -3.89 -28.62
N SER A 91 15.19 -4.89 -29.19
CA SER A 91 14.03 -5.50 -28.53
C SER A 91 14.41 -6.21 -27.23
N ILE A 92 15.55 -6.91 -27.20
CA ILE A 92 16.06 -7.53 -25.97
C ILE A 92 16.35 -6.43 -24.93
N PHE A 93 17.08 -5.37 -25.32
CA PHE A 93 17.39 -4.26 -24.42
C PHE A 93 16.13 -3.62 -23.82
N LEU A 94 15.11 -3.34 -24.65
CA LEU A 94 13.86 -2.78 -24.17
C LEU A 94 13.11 -3.73 -23.23
N SER A 95 13.16 -5.04 -23.49
CA SER A 95 12.55 -6.04 -22.60
C SER A 95 13.19 -6.09 -21.20
N PHE A 96 14.51 -5.88 -21.10
CA PHE A 96 15.20 -5.73 -19.82
C PHE A 96 14.77 -4.45 -19.07
N ILE A 97 14.59 -3.33 -19.77
CA ILE A 97 14.05 -2.10 -19.17
C ILE A 97 12.65 -2.34 -18.61
N MET A 98 11.78 -3.02 -19.37
CA MET A 98 10.42 -3.34 -18.92
C MET A 98 10.43 -4.23 -17.67
N ILE A 99 11.28 -5.26 -17.62
CA ILE A 99 11.44 -6.09 -16.41
C ILE A 99 11.92 -5.24 -15.23
N PHE A 100 12.97 -4.44 -15.42
CA PHE A 100 13.51 -3.59 -14.37
C PHE A 100 12.45 -2.63 -13.82
N SER A 101 11.63 -2.06 -14.70
CA SER A 101 10.51 -1.19 -14.30
C SER A 101 9.43 -1.96 -13.53
N ALA A 102 8.99 -3.10 -14.06
CA ALA A 102 7.91 -3.88 -13.46
C ALA A 102 8.31 -4.56 -12.13
N THR A 103 9.61 -4.80 -11.91
CA THR A 103 10.12 -5.44 -10.70
C THR A 103 10.69 -4.42 -9.73
N TYR A 104 11.86 -3.86 -10.05
CA TYR A 104 12.62 -3.03 -9.13
C TYR A 104 11.98 -1.66 -8.90
N LEU A 105 11.58 -0.95 -9.96
CA LEU A 105 10.92 0.35 -9.79
C LEU A 105 9.56 0.19 -9.10
N ASN A 106 8.76 -0.81 -9.49
CA ASN A 106 7.52 -1.11 -8.80
C ASN A 106 7.77 -1.38 -7.31
N TYR A 107 8.72 -2.27 -6.98
CA TYR A 107 9.09 -2.57 -5.60
C TYR A 107 9.48 -1.32 -4.81
N LEU A 108 10.23 -0.39 -5.40
CA LEU A 108 10.59 0.86 -4.73
C LEU A 108 9.38 1.77 -4.45
N ILE A 109 8.40 1.79 -5.36
CA ILE A 109 7.20 2.63 -5.25
C ILE A 109 6.15 2.01 -4.32
N THR A 110 6.02 0.68 -4.31
CA THR A 110 5.00 -0.05 -3.55
C THR A 110 5.44 -0.48 -2.17
N LYS A 111 6.63 -0.05 -1.70
CA LYS A 111 7.10 -0.35 -0.35
C LYS A 111 6.03 0.08 0.68
N PRO A 112 5.60 -0.84 1.58
CA PRO A 112 4.64 -0.47 2.60
C PRO A 112 5.28 0.57 3.51
N VAL A 113 4.56 1.67 3.77
CA VAL A 113 5.04 2.71 4.68
C VAL A 113 5.09 2.13 6.10
N GLU A 114 6.27 2.16 6.69
CA GLU A 114 6.46 1.82 8.10
C GLU A 114 5.83 2.91 8.97
N LEU A 115 5.09 2.48 9.98
CA LEU A 115 4.47 3.39 10.93
C LEU A 115 5.56 3.89 11.89
N THR A 116 5.55 5.18 12.21
CA THR A 116 6.45 5.76 13.24
C THR A 116 6.37 4.97 14.54
N ALA A 117 7.50 4.75 15.21
CA ALA A 117 7.52 4.02 16.47
C ALA A 117 6.69 4.73 17.55
N ALA A 118 6.14 3.97 18.49
CA ALA A 118 5.44 4.55 19.64
C ALA A 118 6.42 5.32 20.53
N GLN A 119 6.05 6.54 20.88
CA GLN A 119 6.78 7.40 21.80
C GLN A 119 6.46 7.00 23.25
N PRO A 120 7.41 7.22 24.18
CA PRO A 120 7.14 7.04 25.60
C PRO A 120 6.14 8.10 26.09
N TYR A 121 5.44 7.79 27.17
CA TYR A 121 4.58 8.73 27.89
C TYR A 121 4.80 8.59 29.40
N GLN A 122 4.28 9.54 30.18
CA GLN A 122 4.33 9.48 31.64
C GLN A 122 3.09 8.81 32.20
N GLU A 123 3.22 8.14 33.34
CA GLU A 123 2.09 7.53 34.04
C GLU A 123 1.92 8.17 35.42
N GLU A 124 0.71 8.64 35.72
CA GLU A 124 0.33 9.17 37.03
C GLU A 124 -0.89 8.37 37.52
N GLY A 125 -0.64 7.33 38.33
CA GLY A 125 -1.68 6.43 38.82
C GLY A 125 -2.37 5.65 37.70
N ASN A 126 -3.67 5.88 37.49
CA ASN A 126 -4.44 5.23 36.43
C ASN A 126 -4.46 6.03 35.10
N ASN A 127 -3.71 7.12 35.03
CA ASN A 127 -3.72 8.02 33.88
C ASN A 127 -2.41 7.93 33.11
N ILE A 128 -2.53 7.98 31.78
CA ILE A 128 -1.46 8.32 30.86
C ILE A 128 -1.42 9.85 30.75
N VAL A 129 -0.23 10.41 30.87
CA VAL A 129 0.03 11.84 30.92
C VAL A 129 1.05 12.20 29.85
N ILE A 130 0.67 13.12 28.95
CA ILE A 130 1.49 13.57 27.83
C ILE A 130 1.58 15.10 27.89
N PRO A 131 2.75 15.68 28.19
CA PRO A 131 2.95 17.12 28.15
C PRO A 131 2.65 17.70 26.76
N LEU A 132 1.93 18.82 26.69
CA LEU A 132 1.62 19.45 25.39
C LEU A 132 2.89 19.84 24.63
N SER A 133 3.97 20.20 25.33
CA SER A 133 5.27 20.53 24.73
C SER A 133 5.88 19.39 23.91
N GLU A 134 5.51 18.14 24.16
CA GLU A 134 6.01 16.98 23.40
C GLU A 134 5.26 16.78 22.07
N VAL A 135 4.09 17.40 21.90
CA VAL A 135 3.18 17.18 20.77
C VAL A 135 2.75 18.48 20.07
N ASP A 136 3.43 19.59 20.36
CA ASP A 136 3.05 20.94 19.91
C ASP A 136 3.61 21.34 18.52
N ASP A 137 4.42 20.47 17.91
CA ASP A 137 5.13 20.73 16.65
C ASP A 137 4.26 20.60 15.39
N GLY A 138 3.05 20.02 15.51
CA GLY A 138 2.11 19.81 14.41
C GLY A 138 2.29 18.48 13.66
N HIS A 139 3.23 17.64 14.08
CA HIS A 139 3.50 16.33 13.50
C HIS A 139 2.63 15.22 14.12
N LEU A 140 2.72 14.02 13.53
CA LEU A 140 2.06 12.82 14.05
C LEU A 140 2.85 12.20 15.19
N HIS A 141 2.29 12.24 16.40
CA HIS A 141 2.81 11.53 17.56
C HIS A 141 2.02 10.26 17.79
N ARG A 142 2.70 9.11 17.79
CA ARG A 142 2.08 7.80 18.08
C ARG A 142 2.46 7.36 19.48
N PHE A 143 1.50 6.79 20.19
CA PHE A 143 1.68 6.14 21.48
C PHE A 143 1.04 4.75 21.46
N SER A 144 1.46 3.89 22.39
CA SER A 144 1.04 2.50 22.49
C SER A 144 0.81 2.16 23.96
N TYR A 145 -0.40 1.76 24.31
CA TYR A 145 -0.75 1.26 25.63
C TYR A 145 -0.94 -0.25 25.57
N LYS A 146 -0.08 -1.00 26.26
CA LYS A 146 -0.09 -2.47 26.28
C LYS A 146 -0.82 -2.99 27.51
N VAL A 147 -1.87 -3.78 27.31
CA VAL A 147 -2.67 -4.39 28.38
C VAL A 147 -3.23 -5.73 27.92
N ASP A 148 -3.21 -6.75 28.78
CA ASP A 148 -3.72 -8.11 28.47
C ASP A 148 -3.18 -8.72 27.15
N GLY A 149 -1.99 -8.32 26.71
CA GLY A 149 -1.41 -8.73 25.42
C GLY A 149 -1.91 -7.96 24.18
N HIS A 150 -2.82 -7.01 24.36
CA HIS A 150 -3.27 -6.08 23.33
C HIS A 150 -2.34 -4.86 23.27
N ASP A 151 -2.02 -4.41 22.05
CA ASP A 151 -1.31 -3.15 21.81
C ASP A 151 -2.29 -2.08 21.30
N ILE A 152 -2.81 -1.28 22.23
CA ILE A 152 -3.77 -0.22 21.94
C ILE A 152 -3.01 1.04 21.53
N ARG A 153 -2.96 1.27 20.23
CA ARG A 153 -2.25 2.43 19.65
C ARG A 153 -3.18 3.62 19.50
N PHE A 154 -2.67 4.80 19.79
CA PHE A 154 -3.37 6.07 19.57
C PHE A 154 -2.40 7.13 19.03
N ILE A 155 -2.97 8.14 18.38
CA ILE A 155 -2.22 9.25 17.78
C ILE A 155 -2.70 10.59 18.32
N ILE A 156 -1.76 11.54 18.38
CA ILE A 156 -1.99 12.93 18.77
C ILE A 156 -1.40 13.83 17.69
N VAL A 157 -2.18 14.82 17.27
CA VAL A 157 -1.77 15.82 16.28
C VAL A 157 -2.30 17.19 16.69
N LYS A 158 -1.46 18.22 16.71
CA LYS A 158 -1.92 19.60 16.90
C LYS A 158 -2.74 20.06 15.69
N LYS A 159 -3.92 20.64 15.93
CA LYS A 159 -4.77 21.16 14.87
C LYS A 159 -4.20 22.47 14.32
N PRO A 160 -4.13 22.66 13.00
CA PRO A 160 -3.55 23.86 12.38
C PRO A 160 -4.20 25.14 12.91
N ASN A 161 -3.39 26.18 13.15
CA ASN A 161 -3.84 27.51 13.57
C ASN A 161 -4.71 27.50 14.84
N SER A 162 -4.48 26.54 15.74
CA SER A 162 -5.24 26.44 16.99
C SER A 162 -4.40 25.89 18.14
N THR A 163 -4.88 26.10 19.36
CA THR A 163 -4.35 25.48 20.59
C THR A 163 -5.01 24.13 20.90
N SER A 164 -5.75 23.58 19.94
CA SER A 164 -6.49 22.34 20.08
C SER A 164 -5.72 21.16 19.50
N TYR A 165 -5.92 19.97 20.08
CA TYR A 165 -5.28 18.73 19.66
C TYR A 165 -6.35 17.76 19.14
N GLY A 166 -6.04 17.09 18.05
CA GLY A 166 -6.79 15.93 17.59
C GLY A 166 -6.19 14.67 18.20
N ILE A 167 -7.01 13.93 18.94
CA ILE A 167 -6.61 12.69 19.61
C ILE A 167 -7.59 11.59 19.21
N GLY A 168 -7.06 10.42 18.88
CA GLY A 168 -7.87 9.25 18.56
C GLY A 168 -7.03 7.99 18.44
N LEU A 169 -7.69 6.84 18.44
CA LEU A 169 -7.05 5.55 18.22
C LEU A 169 -6.34 5.54 16.84
N ASP A 170 -5.25 4.80 16.74
CA ASP A 170 -4.55 4.51 15.47
C ASP A 170 -5.33 3.46 14.65
N ALA A 171 -6.62 3.72 14.50
CA ALA A 171 -7.62 2.90 13.86
C ALA A 171 -8.77 3.78 13.33
N CYS A 172 -9.51 3.26 12.33
CA CYS A 172 -10.66 3.95 11.75
C CYS A 172 -11.85 2.98 11.57
N GLN A 173 -13.06 3.52 11.40
CA GLN A 173 -14.27 2.70 11.29
C GLN A 173 -14.30 1.87 10.00
N ILE A 174 -13.66 2.35 8.93
CA ILE A 174 -13.69 1.71 7.59
C ILE A 174 -12.52 0.73 7.43
N CYS A 175 -11.33 1.12 7.85
CA CYS A 175 -10.07 0.41 7.61
C CYS A 175 -9.52 -0.30 8.85
N GLY A 176 -10.23 -0.30 9.97
CA GLY A 176 -9.79 -0.94 11.20
C GLY A 176 -8.43 -0.41 11.68
N ILE A 177 -7.59 -1.30 12.20
CA ILE A 177 -6.31 -0.99 12.86
C ILE A 177 -5.12 -0.77 11.90
N ALA A 178 -5.36 -0.41 10.64
CA ALA A 178 -4.28 -0.18 9.67
C ALA A 178 -3.29 0.91 10.14
N GLY A 179 -3.81 1.90 10.87
CA GLY A 179 -3.06 3.05 11.38
C GLY A 179 -2.89 4.18 10.37
N TYR A 180 -2.19 5.22 10.83
CA TYR A 180 -1.94 6.46 10.09
C TYR A 180 -0.47 6.80 10.03
N TYR A 181 -0.03 7.45 8.97
CA TYR A 181 1.34 7.94 8.85
C TYR A 181 1.35 9.38 8.38
N GLU A 182 2.46 10.06 8.62
CA GLU A 182 2.64 11.42 8.13
C GLU A 182 3.32 11.38 6.76
N ARG A 183 2.70 12.02 5.78
CA ARG A 183 3.28 12.22 4.44
C ARG A 183 3.44 13.72 4.23
N LYS A 184 4.70 14.19 4.27
CA LYS A 184 5.06 15.61 4.25
C LYS A 184 4.53 16.33 5.51
N ASN A 185 3.29 16.83 5.46
CA ASN A 185 2.61 17.49 6.57
C ASN A 185 1.14 17.05 6.67
N ASP A 186 0.77 16.00 5.96
CA ASP A 186 -0.58 15.45 5.94
C ASP A 186 -0.62 14.15 6.72
N ILE A 187 -1.72 13.90 7.41
CA ILE A 187 -1.98 12.64 8.11
C ILE A 187 -2.74 11.74 7.16
N VAL A 188 -2.22 10.55 6.88
CA VAL A 188 -2.76 9.66 5.83
C VAL A 188 -3.09 8.31 6.42
N CYS A 189 -4.25 7.76 6.08
CA CYS A 189 -4.58 6.39 6.47
C CYS A 189 -3.74 5.39 5.68
N LYS A 190 -3.07 4.46 6.36
CA LYS A 190 -2.18 3.45 5.74
C LYS A 190 -2.90 2.52 4.75
N ARG A 191 -4.21 2.33 4.89
CA ARG A 191 -4.98 1.39 4.03
C ARG A 191 -5.75 2.05 2.91
N CYS A 192 -6.46 3.16 3.19
CA CYS A 192 -7.30 3.83 2.19
C CYS A 192 -6.56 4.95 1.43
N ASP A 193 -5.33 5.32 1.84
CA ASP A 193 -4.53 6.47 1.33
C ASP A 193 -5.28 7.81 1.33
N VAL A 194 -6.40 7.89 2.05
CA VAL A 194 -7.15 9.14 2.21
C VAL A 194 -6.35 10.06 3.12
N VAL A 195 -6.16 11.30 2.66
CA VAL A 195 -5.56 12.39 3.42
C VAL A 195 -6.60 12.93 4.41
N MET A 196 -6.26 12.91 5.69
CA MET A 196 -7.10 13.42 6.77
C MET A 196 -6.96 14.92 6.90
N ASN A 197 -8.09 15.61 7.06
CA ASN A 197 -8.06 17.00 7.50
C ASN A 197 -7.64 17.03 8.98
N LYS A 198 -6.47 17.61 9.30
CA LYS A 198 -5.97 17.70 10.68
C LYS A 198 -6.97 18.35 11.63
N ALA A 199 -7.75 19.35 11.18
CA ALA A 199 -8.76 20.01 12.01
C ALA A 199 -9.89 19.07 12.43
N THR A 200 -10.17 18.03 11.63
CA THR A 200 -11.24 17.07 11.91
C THR A 200 -10.81 15.89 12.78
N ILE A 201 -9.51 15.69 13.02
CA ILE A 201 -9.02 14.62 13.89
C ILE A 201 -9.61 14.84 15.30
N GLY A 202 -10.22 13.79 15.86
CA GLY A 202 -11.00 13.83 17.10
C GLY A 202 -12.53 13.86 16.90
N PHE A 203 -13.03 14.01 15.67
CA PHE A 203 -14.45 13.79 15.36
C PHE A 203 -14.71 12.36 14.87
N LYS A 204 -15.93 11.86 15.02
CA LYS A 204 -16.33 10.53 14.58
C LYS A 204 -16.62 10.50 13.07
N GLY A 205 -16.33 9.36 12.43
CA GLY A 205 -16.79 9.03 11.07
C GLY A 205 -15.68 8.86 10.03
N GLY A 206 -15.98 8.11 8.97
CA GLY A 206 -15.10 7.95 7.81
C GLY A 206 -13.78 7.23 8.10
N CYS A 207 -12.73 7.61 7.36
CA CYS A 207 -11.35 7.19 7.62
C CYS A 207 -10.68 8.00 8.76
N ASN A 208 -11.40 8.79 9.56
CA ASN A 208 -10.82 9.59 10.65
C ASN A 208 -10.47 8.73 11.89
N PRO A 209 -9.42 9.08 12.68
CA PRO A 209 -9.08 8.35 13.90
C PRO A 209 -10.26 8.25 14.86
N ILE A 210 -10.51 7.06 15.41
CA ILE A 210 -11.64 6.83 16.32
C ILE A 210 -11.40 7.63 17.61
N PRO A 211 -12.25 8.62 17.95
CA PRO A 211 -12.04 9.42 19.14
C PRO A 211 -12.42 8.65 20.40
N PHE A 212 -11.76 8.99 21.50
CA PHE A 212 -12.04 8.50 22.84
C PHE A 212 -11.95 9.66 23.84
N GLU A 213 -12.40 9.45 25.07
CA GLU A 213 -12.42 10.48 26.10
C GLU A 213 -11.01 10.80 26.63
N TYR A 214 -10.67 12.09 26.68
CA TYR A 214 -9.42 12.61 27.26
C TYR A 214 -9.68 13.98 27.88
N LYS A 215 -8.74 14.45 28.70
CA LYS A 215 -8.76 15.80 29.27
C LYS A 215 -7.48 16.56 28.92
N ILE A 216 -7.58 17.87 28.82
CA ILE A 216 -6.42 18.76 28.70
C ILE A 216 -6.46 19.71 29.90
N GLU A 217 -5.52 19.56 30.82
CA GLU A 217 -5.41 20.37 32.05
C GLU A 217 -3.94 20.66 32.33
N ASN A 218 -3.63 21.86 32.83
CA ASN A 218 -2.26 22.25 33.23
C ASN A 218 -1.20 21.98 32.15
N SER A 219 -1.52 22.25 30.88
CA SER A 219 -0.65 22.00 29.72
C SER A 219 -0.23 20.54 29.54
N LYS A 220 -1.08 19.60 29.97
CA LYS A 220 -0.92 18.16 29.76
C LYS A 220 -2.20 17.56 29.19
N ILE A 221 -2.05 16.57 28.31
CA ILE A 221 -3.11 15.65 27.91
C ILE A 221 -3.14 14.52 28.93
N ILE A 222 -4.32 14.23 29.46
CA ILE A 222 -4.57 13.22 30.48
C ILE A 222 -5.59 12.22 29.92
N ILE A 223 -5.22 10.95 29.89
CA ILE A 223 -6.03 9.85 29.36
C ILE A 223 -6.17 8.79 30.45
N ASP A 224 -7.40 8.47 30.85
CA ASP A 224 -7.66 7.35 31.76
C ASP A 224 -7.44 6.03 31.01
N LYS A 225 -6.57 5.17 31.52
CA LYS A 225 -6.27 3.85 30.94
C LYS A 225 -7.54 3.03 30.69
N LYS A 226 -8.57 3.15 31.54
CA LYS A 226 -9.85 2.44 31.38
C LYS A 226 -10.58 2.80 30.09
N VAL A 227 -10.40 4.00 29.57
CA VAL A 227 -11.01 4.42 28.30
C VAL A 227 -10.37 3.66 27.14
N LEU A 228 -9.06 3.43 27.20
CA LEU A 228 -8.34 2.64 26.20
C LEU A 228 -8.66 1.15 26.34
N GLU A 229 -8.73 0.62 27.57
CA GLU A 229 -9.07 -0.79 27.84
C GLU A 229 -10.43 -1.19 27.27
N LYS A 230 -11.42 -0.28 27.22
CA LYS A 230 -12.72 -0.52 26.56
C LYS A 230 -12.58 -0.86 25.07
N GLU A 231 -11.50 -0.43 24.45
CA GLU A 231 -11.22 -0.62 23.02
C GLU A 231 -10.24 -1.77 22.77
N LYS A 232 -9.84 -2.54 23.80
CA LYS A 232 -8.84 -3.60 23.68
C LYS A 232 -9.17 -4.64 22.60
N GLU A 233 -10.44 -5.07 22.52
CA GLU A 233 -10.92 -6.06 21.55
C GLU A 233 -10.82 -5.59 20.08
N ARG A 234 -10.63 -4.28 19.85
CA ARG A 234 -10.38 -3.73 18.51
C ARG A 234 -8.97 -4.06 18.02
N PHE A 235 -8.02 -4.15 18.93
CA PHE A 235 -6.62 -4.43 18.65
C PHE A 235 -6.37 -5.92 18.92
N PRO A 236 -5.89 -6.72 17.97
CA PRO A 236 -5.61 -8.13 18.21
C PRO A 236 -4.47 -8.31 19.21
N ILE A 237 -4.44 -9.47 19.85
CA ILE A 237 -3.33 -9.89 20.71
C ILE A 237 -2.15 -10.31 19.81
N GLY A 238 -0.96 -9.78 20.09
CA GLY A 238 0.27 -10.04 19.33
C GLY A 238 0.78 -8.85 18.52
N GLU A 239 1.96 -9.01 17.91
CA GLU A 239 2.57 -8.04 16.98
C GLU A 239 1.95 -8.10 15.57
#